data_AF-A0A3A3DEA8-F1
#
_entry.id   AF-A0A3A3DEA8-F1
#
_cell.length_a   1.000
_cell.length_b   1.000
_cell.length_c   1.000
_cell.angle_alpha   90.00
_cell.angle_beta   90.00
_cell.angle_gamma   90.00
#
_symmetry.space_group_name_H-M   'P 1'
#
loop_
_entity.id
_entity.type
_entity.pdbx_description
1 polymer ?
#
loop_
_entity_poly.entity_id
_entity_poly.type
_entity_poly.pdbx_seq_one_letter_code
_entity_poly.pdbx_strand_id
1 'polypeptide(L)'
;MNSLINRGIEEFLRTTYGDTLVQAVAQDTHSHSGMVAPLGAGFGLSALHRAAMRLCKPFTELVEDMGAWMTRIEPVRRLLRFSGRDFKDFLLRLEELPGRAHLVLPSLQLPRLQIDAVDDSVWVKMLDPDDHWRFVLVGLIRGMADDYGALCLISTVDQLIRIDIWDEKFSEGRMFTLYNTAG
;
A
#
# COMPACT_ATOMS: atom_id res chain seq x y z
N MET A 1 -2.60 -19.71 -2.27
CA MET A 1 -1.21 -19.43 -1.83
C MET A 1 -1.02 -17.93 -1.92
N ASN A 2 -1.19 -17.20 -0.81
CA ASN A 2 -0.89 -15.77 -0.69
C ASN A 2 -0.58 -15.40 0.78
N SER A 3 0.19 -16.27 1.45
CA SER A 3 0.45 -16.19 2.89
C SER A 3 1.13 -14.89 3.31
N LEU A 4 1.94 -14.29 2.43
CA LEU A 4 2.60 -13.01 2.68
C LEU A 4 1.59 -11.85 2.73
N ILE A 5 0.70 -11.75 1.73
CA ILE A 5 -0.34 -10.70 1.72
C ILE A 5 -1.25 -10.86 2.92
N ASN A 6 -1.67 -12.10 3.21
CA ASN A 6 -2.54 -12.32 4.37
C ASN A 6 -1.87 -11.96 5.69
N ARG A 7 -0.58 -12.30 5.85
CA ARG A 7 0.21 -11.89 7.01
C ARG A 7 0.35 -10.37 7.08
N GLY A 8 0.53 -9.70 5.94
CA GLY A 8 0.58 -8.25 5.85
C GLY A 8 -0.73 -7.59 6.32
N ILE A 9 -1.88 -8.13 5.90
CA ILE A 9 -3.21 -7.67 6.34
C ILE A 9 -3.38 -7.87 7.85
N GLU A 10 -2.99 -9.04 8.38
CA GLU A 10 -3.05 -9.33 9.80
C GLU A 10 -2.21 -8.35 10.62
N GLU A 11 -0.96 -8.12 10.20
CA GLU A 11 -0.04 -7.19 10.85
C GLU A 11 -0.54 -5.75 10.76
N PHE A 12 -1.10 -5.34 9.62
CA PHE A 12 -1.73 -4.03 9.45
C PHE A 12 -2.85 -3.82 10.48
N LEU A 13 -3.79 -4.76 10.57
CA LEU A 13 -4.90 -4.64 11.51
C LEU A 13 -4.41 -4.66 12.96
N ARG A 14 -3.43 -5.53 13.27
CA ARG A 14 -2.85 -5.66 14.61
C ARG A 14 -2.17 -4.38 15.06
N THR A 15 -1.30 -3.82 14.21
CA THR A 15 -0.51 -2.63 14.55
C THR A 15 -1.33 -1.35 14.55
N THR A 16 -2.40 -1.27 13.76
CA THR A 16 -3.23 -0.06 13.64
C THR A 16 -4.40 -0.05 14.62
N TYR A 17 -5.05 -1.19 14.84
CA TYR A 17 -6.29 -1.29 15.61
C TYR A 17 -6.23 -2.26 16.80
N GLY A 18 -5.11 -2.97 16.99
CA GLY A 18 -4.84 -3.81 18.14
C GLY A 18 -5.32 -5.26 18.01
N ASP A 19 -4.86 -6.10 18.95
CA ASP A 19 -5.12 -7.54 18.99
C ASP A 19 -6.61 -7.88 19.11
N THR A 20 -7.38 -7.07 19.84
CA THR A 20 -8.81 -7.29 20.06
C THR A 20 -9.59 -7.33 18.74
N LEU A 21 -9.28 -6.41 17.82
CA LEU A 21 -9.92 -6.40 16.49
C LEU A 21 -9.53 -7.65 15.70
N VAL A 22 -8.25 -7.99 15.69
CA VAL A 22 -7.74 -9.14 14.94
C VAL A 22 -8.38 -10.44 15.39
N GLN A 23 -8.52 -10.64 16.71
CA GLN A 23 -9.21 -11.79 17.28
C GLN A 23 -10.68 -11.85 16.85
N ALA A 24 -11.40 -10.72 16.91
CA ALA A 24 -12.80 -10.65 16.49
C ALA A 24 -12.98 -10.96 14.99
N VAL A 25 -12.10 -10.42 14.14
CA VAL A 25 -12.10 -10.66 12.68
C VAL A 25 -11.78 -12.11 12.33
N ALA A 26 -10.93 -12.77 13.13
CA ALA A 26 -10.61 -14.19 12.97
C ALA A 26 -11.77 -15.09 13.40
N GLN A 27 -12.45 -14.79 14.51
CA GLN A 27 -13.58 -15.60 15.01
C GLN A 27 -14.77 -15.63 14.04
N ASP A 28 -14.99 -14.55 13.29
CA ASP A 28 -16.03 -14.48 12.26
C ASP A 28 -15.83 -15.46 11.08
N THR A 29 -14.67 -16.14 10.99
CA THR A 29 -14.42 -17.16 9.96
C THR A 29 -14.98 -18.55 10.30
N HIS A 30 -15.42 -18.79 11.54
CA HIS A 30 -15.73 -20.13 12.08
C HIS A 30 -17.05 -20.78 11.61
N SER A 31 -17.59 -20.41 10.45
CA SER A 31 -18.80 -21.11 9.94
C SER A 31 -18.50 -22.43 9.23
N HIS A 32 -17.30 -22.70 8.69
CA HIS A 32 -17.03 -23.95 7.96
C HIS A 32 -15.63 -24.55 8.22
N SER A 33 -15.64 -25.72 8.86
CA SER A 33 -14.54 -26.70 9.03
C SER A 33 -13.66 -26.56 10.28
N GLY A 34 -13.74 -27.57 11.16
CA GLY A 34 -12.98 -27.71 12.41
C GLY A 34 -11.51 -28.07 12.22
N MET A 35 -10.84 -27.42 11.27
CA MET A 35 -9.41 -27.59 11.02
C MET A 35 -8.71 -26.28 11.37
N VAL A 36 -7.70 -26.32 12.24
CA VAL A 36 -6.89 -25.15 12.58
C VAL A 36 -6.19 -24.69 11.31
N ALA A 37 -6.66 -23.59 10.73
CA ALA A 37 -6.00 -22.98 9.58
C ALA A 37 -4.60 -22.49 10.02
N PRO A 38 -3.55 -22.63 9.18
CA PRO A 38 -2.26 -22.02 9.45
C PRO A 38 -2.39 -20.53 9.80
N LEU A 39 -1.50 -19.98 10.61
CA LEU A 39 -1.43 -18.52 10.86
C LEU A 39 -1.45 -17.76 9.52
N GLY A 40 -2.40 -16.83 9.35
CA GLY A 40 -2.62 -16.09 8.10
C GLY A 40 -3.40 -16.83 7.00
N ALA A 41 -3.73 -18.12 7.12
CA ALA A 41 -4.55 -18.84 6.15
C ALA A 41 -6.05 -18.53 6.36
N GLY A 42 -6.48 -17.34 5.93
CA GLY A 42 -7.85 -16.85 6.10
C GLY A 42 -7.92 -15.33 6.22
N PHE A 43 -6.77 -14.69 6.43
CA PHE A 43 -6.61 -13.25 6.58
C PHE A 43 -6.43 -12.53 5.23
N GLY A 44 -7.21 -12.94 4.22
CA GLY A 44 -7.23 -12.28 2.91
C GLY A 44 -8.17 -11.09 2.87
N LEU A 45 -8.63 -10.71 1.68
CA LEU A 45 -9.56 -9.61 1.45
C LEU A 45 -10.84 -9.67 2.32
N SER A 46 -11.32 -10.87 2.61
CA SER A 46 -12.50 -11.07 3.47
C SER A 46 -12.27 -10.58 4.91
N ALA A 47 -11.03 -10.63 5.43
CA ALA A 47 -10.70 -10.11 6.75
C ALA A 47 -10.77 -8.59 6.78
N LEU A 48 -10.32 -7.91 5.73
CA LEU A 48 -10.47 -6.45 5.59
C LEU A 48 -11.94 -6.04 5.54
N HIS A 49 -12.80 -6.78 4.82
CA HIS A 49 -14.24 -6.50 4.82
C HIS A 49 -14.87 -6.61 6.21
N ARG A 50 -14.55 -7.68 6.94
CA ARG A 50 -15.04 -7.87 8.32
C ARG A 50 -14.52 -6.78 9.26
N ALA A 51 -13.25 -6.41 9.13
CA ALA A 51 -12.66 -5.32 9.89
C ALA A 51 -13.36 -3.98 9.60
N ALA A 52 -13.58 -3.65 8.33
CA ALA A 52 -14.29 -2.43 7.93
C ALA A 52 -15.70 -2.35 8.54
N MET A 53 -16.46 -3.45 8.50
CA MET A 53 -17.77 -3.53 9.15
C MET A 53 -17.69 -3.30 10.66
N ARG A 54 -16.73 -3.91 11.35
CA ARG A 54 -16.55 -3.77 12.80
C ARG A 54 -16.10 -2.37 13.22
N LEU A 55 -15.30 -1.72 12.37
CA LEU A 55 -14.81 -0.36 12.56
C LEU A 55 -15.85 0.71 12.16
N CYS A 56 -16.99 0.31 11.59
CA CYS A 56 -17.97 1.23 10.98
C CYS A 56 -17.31 2.21 9.99
N LYS A 57 -16.33 1.73 9.23
CA LYS A 57 -15.50 2.52 8.31
C LYS A 57 -15.71 2.04 6.87
N PRO A 58 -15.72 2.94 5.86
CA PRO A 58 -15.75 2.53 4.46
C PRO A 58 -14.60 1.55 4.15
N PHE A 59 -14.92 0.47 3.46
CA PHE A 59 -13.93 -0.55 3.08
C PHE A 59 -12.77 0.05 2.26
N THR A 60 -13.09 0.97 1.35
CA THR A 60 -12.11 1.66 0.50
C THR A 60 -11.11 2.45 1.35
N GLU A 61 -11.59 3.16 2.37
CA GLU A 61 -10.75 3.95 3.27
C GLU A 61 -9.84 3.05 4.11
N LEU A 62 -10.31 1.86 4.54
CA LEU A 62 -9.47 0.88 5.23
C LEU A 62 -8.36 0.31 4.31
N VAL A 63 -8.65 0.09 3.03
CA VAL A 63 -7.66 -0.39 2.05
C VAL A 63 -6.64 0.70 1.71
N GLU A 64 -7.06 1.97 1.63
CA GLU A 64 -6.14 3.11 1.52
C GLU A 64 -5.24 3.22 2.76
N ASP A 65 -5.80 3.09 3.96
CA ASP A 65 -5.01 3.08 5.22
C ASP A 65 -3.96 1.97 5.20
N MET A 66 -4.30 0.79 4.68
CA MET A 66 -3.34 -0.31 4.53
C MET A 66 -2.20 0.08 3.57
N GLY A 67 -2.51 0.70 2.43
CA GLY A 67 -1.50 1.21 1.50
C GLY A 67 -0.57 2.24 2.15
N ALA A 68 -1.12 3.19 2.91
CA ALA A 68 -0.34 4.19 3.65
C ALA A 68 0.49 3.55 4.78
N TRP A 69 -0.05 2.54 5.46
CA TRP A 69 0.66 1.79 6.49
C TRP A 69 1.88 1.04 5.92
N MET A 70 1.80 0.51 4.69
CA MET A 70 2.92 -0.18 4.05
C MET A 70 4.18 0.70 3.92
N THR A 71 4.03 2.03 3.77
CA THR A 71 5.18 2.95 3.71
C THR A 71 5.88 3.13 5.05
N ARG A 72 5.28 2.65 6.15
CA ARG A 72 5.89 2.63 7.49
C ARG A 72 6.77 1.41 7.71
N ILE A 73 6.65 0.39 6.87
CA ILE A 73 7.47 -0.82 6.92
C ILE A 73 8.81 -0.50 6.24
N GLU A 74 9.88 -0.38 7.02
CA GLU A 74 11.19 0.09 6.52
C GLU A 74 11.69 -0.61 5.25
N PRO A 75 11.65 -1.96 5.12
CA PRO A 75 12.01 -2.62 3.86
C PRO A 75 11.18 -2.17 2.65
N VAL A 76 9.86 -2.01 2.81
CA VAL A 76 8.96 -1.55 1.74
C VAL A 76 9.24 -0.08 1.42
N ARG A 77 9.34 0.75 2.45
CA ARG A 77 9.71 2.16 2.32
C ARG A 77 11.00 2.35 1.54
N ARG A 78 12.05 1.58 1.88
CA ARG A 78 13.35 1.63 1.19
C ARG A 78 13.26 1.21 -0.27
N LEU A 79 12.50 0.16 -0.57
CA LEU A 79 12.23 -0.27 -1.95
C LEU A 79 11.57 0.86 -2.75
N LEU A 80 10.56 1.51 -2.16
CA LEU A 80 9.86 2.64 -2.78
C LEU A 80 10.77 3.85 -2.96
N ARG A 81 11.56 4.22 -1.93
CA ARG A 81 12.53 5.33 -2.00
C ARG A 81 13.64 5.11 -3.02
N PHE A 82 13.96 3.86 -3.34
CA PHE A 82 14.93 3.55 -4.38
C PHE A 82 14.43 3.93 -5.79
N SER A 83 13.12 4.22 -5.96
CA SER A 83 12.55 4.57 -7.27
C SER A 83 12.91 5.99 -7.72
N GLY A 84 13.17 6.91 -6.80
CA GLY A 84 13.37 8.30 -7.20
C GLY A 84 13.96 9.17 -6.11
N ARG A 85 14.68 10.21 -6.55
CA ARG A 85 15.34 11.18 -5.68
C ARG A 85 14.37 12.15 -5.00
N ASP A 86 13.26 12.45 -5.65
CA ASP A 86 12.16 13.30 -5.20
C ASP A 86 10.82 12.62 -5.52
N PHE A 87 9.71 13.24 -5.11
CA PHE A 87 8.38 12.64 -5.25
C PHE A 87 7.97 12.49 -6.72
N LYS A 88 8.29 13.47 -7.57
CA LYS A 88 7.96 13.42 -9.00
C LYS A 88 8.75 12.30 -9.69
N ASP A 89 10.05 12.20 -9.44
CA ASP A 89 10.91 11.13 -9.95
C ASP A 89 10.46 9.74 -9.46
N PHE A 90 10.00 9.64 -8.20
CA PHE A 90 9.39 8.43 -7.67
C PHE A 90 8.15 8.01 -8.46
N LEU A 91 7.22 8.94 -8.73
CA LEU A 91 6.00 8.65 -9.48
C LEU A 91 6.31 8.21 -10.91
N LEU A 92 7.24 8.89 -11.59
CA LEU A 92 7.64 8.56 -12.96
C LEU A 92 8.29 7.17 -13.07
N ARG A 93 8.92 6.67 -12.01
CA ARG A 93 9.51 5.31 -11.96
C ARG A 93 8.61 4.25 -11.32
N LEU A 94 7.35 4.59 -11.03
CA LEU A 94 6.44 3.66 -10.38
C LEU A 94 6.11 2.45 -11.28
N GLU A 95 6.18 2.61 -12.62
CA GLU A 95 6.06 1.48 -13.58
C GLU A 95 7.06 0.36 -13.32
N GLU A 96 8.25 0.68 -12.81
CA GLU A 96 9.33 -0.29 -12.57
C GLU A 96 9.18 -1.02 -11.23
N LEU A 97 8.24 -0.60 -10.36
CA LEU A 97 8.05 -1.18 -9.04
C LEU A 97 7.75 -2.68 -9.08
N PRO A 98 6.85 -3.18 -9.95
CA PRO A 98 6.63 -4.62 -10.07
C PRO A 98 7.93 -5.36 -10.35
N GLY A 99 8.72 -4.96 -11.35
CA GLY A 99 9.98 -5.63 -11.69
C GLY A 99 10.94 -5.70 -10.50
N ARG A 100 11.10 -4.60 -9.76
CA ARG A 100 11.99 -4.53 -8.58
C ARG A 100 11.49 -5.38 -7.41
N ALA A 101 10.19 -5.37 -7.13
CA ALA A 101 9.61 -6.19 -6.08
C ALA A 101 9.80 -7.69 -6.36
N HIS A 102 9.65 -8.12 -7.61
CA HIS A 102 9.82 -9.52 -8.00
C HIS A 102 11.26 -10.04 -7.85
N LEU A 103 12.28 -9.16 -7.80
CA LEU A 103 13.65 -9.57 -7.48
C LEU A 103 13.78 -10.14 -6.06
N VAL A 104 12.92 -9.70 -5.14
CA VAL A 104 12.92 -10.11 -3.73
C VAL A 104 11.77 -11.07 -3.44
N LEU A 105 10.61 -10.85 -4.06
CA LEU A 105 9.38 -11.60 -3.85
C LEU A 105 8.79 -12.08 -5.18
N PRO A 106 9.35 -13.14 -5.80
CA PRO A 106 8.95 -13.59 -7.15
C PRO A 106 7.48 -14.03 -7.28
N SER A 107 6.83 -14.36 -6.17
CA SER A 107 5.42 -14.80 -6.14
C SER A 107 4.44 -13.67 -5.80
N LEU A 108 4.91 -12.45 -5.53
CA LEU A 108 4.05 -11.32 -5.21
C LEU A 108 3.36 -10.81 -6.48
N GLN A 109 2.04 -10.94 -6.55
CA GLN A 109 1.27 -10.46 -7.68
C GLN A 109 0.99 -8.96 -7.54
N LEU A 110 1.76 -8.14 -8.23
CA LEU A 110 1.55 -6.69 -8.34
C LEU A 110 0.86 -6.33 -9.67
N PRO A 111 -0.01 -5.31 -9.70
CA PRO A 111 -0.61 -4.83 -10.94
C PRO A 111 0.49 -4.25 -11.84
N ARG A 112 0.38 -4.48 -13.14
CA ARG A 112 1.22 -3.78 -14.11
C ARG A 112 0.76 -2.34 -14.23
N LEU A 113 1.68 -1.41 -14.15
CA LEU A 113 1.40 0.02 -14.15
C LEU A 113 1.92 0.66 -15.43
N GLN A 114 1.19 1.66 -15.90
CA GLN A 114 1.62 2.61 -16.90
C GLN A 114 1.47 4.02 -16.29
N ILE A 115 2.48 4.86 -16.46
CA ILE A 115 2.61 6.20 -15.89
C ILE A 115 2.74 7.18 -17.06
N ASP A 116 1.81 8.11 -17.13
CA ASP A 116 1.87 9.23 -18.05
C ASP A 116 2.00 10.53 -17.25
N ALA A 117 2.79 11.48 -17.74
CA ALA A 117 2.93 12.80 -17.12
C ALA A 117 2.53 13.87 -18.12
N VAL A 118 1.59 14.73 -17.72
CA VAL A 118 1.10 15.85 -18.51
C VAL A 118 1.07 17.06 -17.60
N ASP A 119 1.82 18.10 -17.97
CA ASP A 119 2.02 19.30 -17.16
C ASP A 119 2.55 18.95 -15.75
N ASP A 120 1.84 19.39 -14.70
CA ASP A 120 2.15 19.10 -13.29
C ASP A 120 1.34 17.93 -12.71
N SER A 121 0.67 17.18 -13.58
CA SER A 121 -0.11 16.00 -13.22
C SER A 121 0.59 14.72 -13.66
N VAL A 122 0.68 13.75 -12.74
CA VAL A 122 1.05 12.37 -13.05
C VAL A 122 -0.18 11.48 -13.01
N TRP A 123 -0.31 10.61 -14.00
CA TRP A 123 -1.42 9.69 -14.18
C TRP A 123 -0.92 8.26 -14.05
N VAL A 124 -1.48 7.51 -13.10
CA VAL A 124 -1.20 6.09 -12.92
C VAL A 124 -2.35 5.29 -13.47
N LYS A 125 -2.06 4.45 -14.45
CA LYS A 125 -2.98 3.49 -15.06
C LYS A 125 -2.56 2.08 -14.68
N MET A 126 -3.50 1.26 -14.23
CA MET A 126 -3.28 -0.18 -14.15
C MET A 126 -3.63 -0.82 -15.49
N LEU A 127 -2.74 -1.63 -16.04
CA LEU A 127 -2.99 -2.36 -17.30
C LEU A 127 -3.98 -3.51 -17.10
N ASP A 128 -4.02 -4.05 -15.88
CA ASP A 128 -4.98 -5.06 -15.43
C ASP A 128 -5.77 -4.43 -14.26
N PRO A 129 -6.92 -3.76 -14.52
CA PRO A 129 -7.62 -3.00 -13.50
C PRO A 129 -8.12 -3.87 -12.34
N ASP A 130 -7.77 -3.46 -11.11
CA ASP A 130 -8.29 -4.04 -9.87
C ASP A 130 -8.53 -2.90 -8.87
N ASP A 131 -9.78 -2.77 -8.42
CA ASP A 131 -10.20 -1.71 -7.51
C ASP A 131 -9.46 -1.75 -6.16
N HIS A 132 -9.15 -2.94 -5.65
CA HIS A 132 -8.41 -3.09 -4.39
C HIS A 132 -7.00 -2.55 -4.54
N TRP A 133 -6.33 -2.90 -5.63
CA TRP A 133 -5.02 -2.35 -5.94
C TRP A 133 -5.06 -0.84 -6.16
N ARG A 134 -6.13 -0.30 -6.74
CA ARG A 134 -6.31 1.16 -6.84
C ARG A 134 -6.26 1.82 -5.48
N PHE A 135 -7.05 1.33 -4.52
CA PHE A 135 -7.07 1.90 -3.16
C PHE A 135 -5.74 1.71 -2.43
N VAL A 136 -5.10 0.55 -2.56
CA VAL A 136 -3.75 0.33 -2.02
C VAL A 136 -2.74 1.33 -2.60
N LEU A 137 -2.75 1.53 -3.92
CA LEU A 137 -1.85 2.47 -4.60
C LEU A 137 -2.13 3.91 -4.17
N VAL A 138 -3.38 4.33 -4.05
CA VAL A 138 -3.74 5.68 -3.55
C VAL A 138 -3.16 5.90 -2.16
N GLY A 139 -3.37 4.96 -1.24
CA GLY A 139 -2.81 5.03 0.11
C GLY A 139 -1.29 5.04 0.14
N LEU A 140 -0.65 4.17 -0.64
CA LEU A 140 0.80 4.06 -0.75
C LEU A 140 1.41 5.33 -1.32
N ILE A 141 0.86 5.87 -2.41
CA ILE A 141 1.34 7.11 -3.03
C ILE A 141 1.19 8.27 -2.04
N ARG A 142 0.07 8.37 -1.31
CA ARG A 142 -0.14 9.38 -0.26
C ARG A 142 0.93 9.26 0.83
N GLY A 143 1.15 8.05 1.35
CA GLY A 143 2.19 7.81 2.35
C GLY A 143 3.60 8.11 1.86
N MET A 144 3.88 7.95 0.55
CA MET A 144 5.14 8.35 -0.04
C MET A 144 5.25 9.87 -0.24
N ALA A 145 4.16 10.56 -0.60
CA ALA A 145 4.14 12.02 -0.68
C ALA A 145 4.55 12.63 0.67
N ASP A 146 3.94 12.15 1.77
CA ASP A 146 4.31 12.53 3.14
C ASP A 146 5.77 12.19 3.45
N ASP A 147 6.24 11.02 3.02
CA ASP A 147 7.64 10.63 3.23
C ASP A 147 8.59 11.61 2.51
N TYR A 148 8.32 11.96 1.25
CA TYR A 148 9.10 12.92 0.47
C TYR A 148 8.93 14.38 0.93
N GLY A 149 7.87 14.70 1.68
CA GLY A 149 7.52 16.06 2.06
C GLY A 149 6.81 16.86 0.96
N ALA A 150 6.16 16.17 0.03
CA ALA A 150 5.45 16.77 -1.10
C ALA A 150 3.97 17.00 -0.80
N LEU A 151 3.44 18.15 -1.20
CA LEU A 151 2.01 18.45 -1.23
C LEU A 151 1.44 18.12 -2.61
N CYS A 152 0.48 17.20 -2.63
CA CYS A 152 -0.23 16.83 -3.85
C CYS A 152 -1.72 16.57 -3.58
N LEU A 153 -2.52 16.70 -4.63
CA LEU A 153 -3.90 16.24 -4.66
C LEU A 153 -3.96 14.90 -5.40
N ILE A 154 -4.45 13.86 -4.73
CA ILE A 154 -4.66 12.55 -5.33
C ILE A 154 -6.16 12.36 -5.54
N SER A 155 -6.55 12.10 -6.78
CA SER A 155 -7.94 11.84 -7.16
C SER A 155 -8.03 10.60 -8.05
N THR A 156 -9.23 10.04 -8.18
CA THR A 156 -9.50 8.98 -9.15
C THR A 156 -10.44 9.53 -10.22
N VAL A 157 -10.04 9.41 -11.48
CA VAL A 157 -10.82 9.82 -12.65
C VAL A 157 -10.98 8.59 -13.52
N ASP A 158 -12.20 8.11 -13.67
CA ASP A 158 -12.51 6.81 -14.25
C ASP A 158 -11.74 5.67 -13.55
N GLN A 159 -10.77 5.07 -14.25
CA GLN A 159 -9.91 3.99 -13.73
C GLN A 159 -8.47 4.44 -13.47
N LEU A 160 -8.19 5.74 -13.61
CA LEU A 160 -6.87 6.33 -13.45
C LEU A 160 -6.73 6.96 -12.06
N ILE A 161 -5.54 6.87 -11.49
CA ILE A 161 -5.16 7.69 -10.33
C ILE A 161 -4.46 8.93 -10.89
N ARG A 162 -5.01 10.10 -10.63
CA ARG A 162 -4.42 11.39 -10.98
C ARG A 162 -3.77 11.99 -9.75
N ILE A 163 -2.52 12.43 -9.90
CA ILE A 163 -1.74 13.09 -8.86
C ILE A 163 -1.35 14.47 -9.38
N ASP A 164 -1.94 15.52 -8.82
CA ASP A 164 -1.57 16.91 -9.09
C ASP A 164 -0.55 17.35 -8.05
N ILE A 165 0.69 17.64 -8.45
CA ILE A 165 1.77 18.02 -7.55
C ILE A 165 1.77 19.55 -7.42
N TRP A 166 1.57 20.08 -6.22
CA TRP A 166 1.52 21.53 -5.99
C TRP A 166 2.83 22.07 -5.45
N ASP A 167 3.50 21.31 -4.58
CA ASP A 167 4.82 21.65 -4.05
C ASP A 167 5.58 20.36 -3.70
N GLU A 168 6.79 20.22 -4.22
CA GLU A 168 7.64 19.05 -3.96
C GLU A 168 8.39 19.12 -2.62
N LYS A 169 8.41 20.29 -1.96
CA LYS A 169 9.13 20.54 -0.69
C LYS A 169 8.27 21.30 0.31
N PHE A 170 6.99 20.97 0.36
CA PHE A 170 6.03 21.59 1.27
C PHE A 170 6.40 21.40 2.75
N SER A 171 6.93 20.23 3.11
CA SER A 171 7.41 19.92 4.46
C SER A 171 8.75 19.20 4.45
N GLU A 172 9.43 19.17 5.60
CA GLU A 172 10.63 18.36 5.74
C GLU A 172 10.26 16.87 5.59
N GLY A 173 10.76 16.23 4.52
CA GLY A 173 10.58 14.81 4.29
C GLY A 173 11.34 13.96 5.31
N ARG A 174 10.92 12.70 5.49
CA ARG A 174 11.65 11.74 6.34
C ARG A 174 13.05 11.50 5.79
N MET A 175 14.04 11.54 6.68
CA MET A 175 15.42 11.19 6.34
C MET A 175 15.50 9.81 5.68
N PHE A 176 16.33 9.72 4.64
CA PHE A 176 16.61 8.49 3.91
C PHE A 176 18.12 8.36 3.71
N THR A 177 18.68 7.22 4.12
CA THR A 177 20.11 6.93 4.00
C THR A 177 20.28 5.54 3.39
N LEU A 178 21.13 5.44 2.37
CA LEU A 178 21.36 4.18 1.64
C LEU A 178 22.21 3.17 2.42
N TYR A 179 23.01 3.63 3.39
CA TYR A 179 23.82 2.81 4.27
C TYR A 179 23.39 2.99 5.72
N ASN A 180 23.35 1.90 6.49
CA ASN A 180 23.31 2.02 7.94
C ASN A 180 24.72 2.44 8.37
N THR A 181 24.88 3.61 8.98
CA THR A 181 26.10 3.90 9.73
C THR A 181 26.05 3.00 10.96
N ALA A 182 26.59 1.78 10.83
CA ALA A 182 26.92 0.97 11.99
C ALA A 182 28.02 1.72 12.74
N GLY A 183 27.62 2.39 13.83
CA GLY A 183 28.51 2.78 14.92
C GLY A 183 28.57 1.65 15.94
#